data_AF-A0A257PM84-F1
#
_entry.id   AF-A0A257PM84-F1
#
_cell.length_a   1.000
_cell.length_b   1.000
_cell.length_c   1.000
_cell.angle_alpha   90.00
_cell.angle_beta   90.00
_cell.angle_gamma   90.00
#
_symmetry.space_group_name_H-M   'P 1'
#
loop_
_entity.id
_entity.type
_entity.pdbx_description
1 polymer ?
#
loop_
_entity_poly.entity_id
_entity_poly.type
_entity_poly.pdbx_seq_one_letter_code
_entity_poly.pdbx_strand_id
1 'polypeptide(L)'
;MEGLVARRTLLQAGALTGGLAVAGIYPTRAAAAFDRPSPITGTMAAHIRLNAMTGGSVRIAELDGSEHARRDLAFMELPLAVLYSRGIPASGESPLRAACTQAQALAQRIAAADWQVPQSACALQGYRIVHVATGRSVRYTAWVDVV
;
A
#
# COMPACT_ATOMS: atom_id res chain seq x y z
N MET A 1 18.40 14.56 -34.99
CA MET A 1 17.74 14.57 -33.67
C MET A 1 18.18 13.29 -32.98
N GLU A 2 19.34 13.33 -32.32
CA GLU A 2 19.46 13.64 -30.88
C GLU A 2 18.83 12.51 -30.06
N GLY A 3 19.48 11.81 -29.14
CA GLY A 3 20.84 11.79 -28.61
C GLY A 3 20.98 10.44 -27.89
N LEU A 4 22.07 9.70 -28.10
CA LEU A 4 23.16 9.58 -27.13
C LEU A 4 22.71 9.25 -25.69
N VAL A 5 23.11 8.05 -25.24
CA VAL A 5 23.71 7.78 -23.90
C VAL A 5 22.70 7.68 -22.76
N ALA A 6 22.60 6.61 -21.96
CA ALA A 6 23.56 5.58 -21.51
C ALA A 6 22.75 4.29 -21.16
N ARG A 7 23.05 3.06 -21.61
CA ARG A 7 24.23 2.20 -21.39
C ARG A 7 24.72 2.14 -19.93
N ARG A 8 24.81 0.88 -19.42
CA ARG A 8 25.48 0.38 -18.20
C ARG A 8 24.61 0.45 -16.94
N THR A 9 24.05 -0.65 -16.44
CA THR A 9 24.72 -1.89 -15.97
C THR A 9 25.91 -1.59 -15.07
N LEU A 10 25.69 -1.60 -13.76
CA LEU A 10 26.74 -1.84 -12.78
C LEU A 10 26.10 -2.51 -11.55
N LEU A 11 26.00 -3.84 -11.63
CA LEU A 11 26.15 -4.70 -10.48
C LEU A 11 27.62 -4.60 -10.06
N GLN A 12 27.89 -4.10 -8.86
CA GLN A 12 29.10 -4.48 -8.15
C GLN A 12 28.83 -4.52 -6.65
N ALA A 13 28.83 -5.76 -6.15
CA ALA A 13 28.83 -6.13 -4.76
C ALA A 13 30.22 -5.96 -4.12
N GLY A 14 30.24 -5.82 -2.79
CA GLY A 14 31.40 -6.02 -1.92
C GLY A 14 32.20 -4.74 -1.63
N ALA A 15 32.74 -4.48 -0.44
CA ALA A 15 32.82 -5.28 0.78
C ALA A 15 33.34 -4.38 1.93
N LEU A 16 32.94 -4.76 3.15
CA LEU A 16 33.74 -4.75 4.40
C LEU A 16 34.20 -3.41 5.05
N THR A 17 33.57 -3.16 6.20
CA THR A 17 34.18 -2.96 7.53
C THR A 17 35.01 -1.70 7.80
N GLY A 18 34.54 -0.89 8.76
CA GLY A 18 35.42 -0.06 9.60
C GLY A 18 34.71 1.03 10.40
N GLY A 19 34.61 0.86 11.72
CA GLY A 19 34.57 1.98 12.68
C GLY A 19 33.28 2.20 13.47
N LEU A 20 33.25 1.71 14.71
CA LEU A 20 32.37 2.18 15.79
C LEU A 20 32.88 3.53 16.34
N ALA A 21 31.99 4.50 16.59
CA ALA A 21 31.82 5.19 17.89
C ALA A 21 30.78 6.35 17.86
N VAL A 22 29.67 6.10 18.56
CA VAL A 22 28.81 6.94 19.44
C VAL A 22 28.96 8.49 19.45
N ALA A 23 27.80 9.16 19.30
CA ALA A 23 27.27 10.31 20.09
C ALA A 23 26.72 11.46 19.22
N GLY A 24 25.47 11.88 19.47
CA GLY A 24 24.98 13.21 19.09
C GLY A 24 23.66 13.22 18.33
N ILE A 25 22.56 13.39 19.06
CA ILE A 25 21.22 13.65 18.56
C ILE A 25 21.21 14.97 17.76
N TYR A 26 20.74 14.93 16.51
CA TYR A 26 19.83 15.95 15.99
C TYR A 26 18.73 15.22 15.22
N PRO A 27 17.44 15.33 15.61
CA PRO A 27 16.36 15.04 14.70
C PRO A 27 16.41 16.12 13.64
N THR A 28 17.05 15.86 12.50
CA THR A 28 16.94 16.76 11.37
C THR A 28 15.51 16.65 10.85
N ARG A 29 14.69 17.52 11.42
CA ARG A 29 13.33 17.83 11.01
C ARG A 29 13.39 18.40 9.60
N ALA A 30 13.36 17.52 8.61
CA ALA A 30 12.41 17.68 7.53
C ALA A 30 11.32 16.64 7.80
N ALA A 31 10.43 16.89 8.76
CA ALA A 31 9.09 17.28 8.33
C ALA A 31 9.15 18.07 7.02
N ALA A 32 9.34 17.35 5.90
CA ALA A 32 8.53 17.67 4.74
C ALA A 32 7.14 17.83 5.34
N ALA A 33 6.59 19.04 5.27
CA ALA A 33 5.17 19.18 5.37
C ALA A 33 4.65 18.11 4.42
N PHE A 34 4.10 17.02 4.97
CA PHE A 34 3.19 16.21 4.20
C PHE A 34 2.18 17.25 3.79
N ASP A 35 2.31 17.72 2.55
CA ASP A 35 1.32 18.52 1.88
C ASP A 35 0.04 17.77 2.18
N ARG A 36 -0.78 18.31 3.08
CA ARG A 36 -1.80 17.51 3.77
C ARG A 36 -2.58 16.86 2.66
N PRO A 37 -2.50 15.53 2.47
CA PRO A 37 -3.19 14.91 1.36
C PRO A 37 -4.63 15.34 1.52
N SER A 38 -5.21 15.93 0.47
CA SER A 38 -6.56 16.47 0.57
C SER A 38 -7.47 15.41 1.16
N PRO A 39 -8.42 15.75 2.05
CA PRO A 39 -9.24 14.75 2.72
C PRO A 39 -9.85 13.78 1.72
N ILE A 40 -9.94 12.49 2.07
CA ILE A 40 -10.62 11.52 1.23
C ILE A 40 -12.12 11.82 1.29
N THR A 41 -12.67 12.20 0.13
CA THR A 41 -14.07 12.63 0.00
C THR A 41 -14.92 11.62 -0.76
N GLY A 42 -14.28 10.77 -1.56
CA GLY A 42 -14.91 9.74 -2.38
C GLY A 42 -14.87 8.34 -1.78
N THR A 43 -15.06 7.35 -2.64
CA THR A 43 -14.96 5.93 -2.29
C THR A 43 -13.51 5.48 -2.47
N MET A 44 -12.95 4.74 -1.51
CA MET A 44 -11.69 4.05 -1.75
C MET A 44 -11.94 2.73 -2.47
N ALA A 45 -11.17 2.47 -3.52
CA ALA A 45 -11.23 1.22 -4.25
C ALA A 45 -9.86 0.56 -4.32
N ALA A 46 -9.81 -0.74 -3.99
CA ALA A 46 -8.63 -1.56 -4.17
C ALA A 46 -8.74 -2.37 -5.46
N HIS A 47 -7.78 -2.16 -6.37
CA HIS A 47 -7.55 -3.06 -7.49
C HIS A 47 -6.44 -4.03 -7.13
N ILE A 48 -6.80 -5.32 -7.06
CA ILE A 48 -5.88 -6.40 -6.73
C ILE A 48 -5.59 -7.17 -8.01
N ARG A 49 -4.33 -7.26 -8.40
CA ARG A 49 -3.90 -8.11 -9.52
C ARG A 49 -3.10 -9.27 -8.98
N LEU A 50 -3.49 -10.49 -9.32
CA LEU A 50 -2.83 -11.72 -8.89
C LEU A 50 -2.25 -12.46 -10.08
N ASN A 51 -1.00 -12.87 -9.96
CA ASN A 51 -0.32 -13.73 -10.91
C ASN A 51 0.35 -14.88 -10.16
N ALA A 52 -0.04 -16.12 -10.48
CA ALA A 52 0.43 -17.30 -9.75
C ALA A 52 1.96 -17.50 -9.79
N MET A 53 2.64 -16.90 -10.76
CA MET A 53 4.08 -17.09 -11.00
C MET A 53 4.96 -15.93 -10.55
N THR A 54 4.40 -14.73 -10.39
CA THR A 54 5.17 -13.51 -10.06
C THR A 54 4.71 -12.82 -8.78
N GLY A 55 3.54 -13.19 -8.24
CA GLY A 55 3.00 -12.63 -7.01
C GLY A 55 1.72 -11.84 -7.29
N GLY A 56 1.65 -10.60 -6.85
CA GLY A 56 0.52 -9.75 -7.14
C GLY A 56 0.81 -8.30 -6.82
N SER A 57 -0.17 -7.45 -7.03
CA SER A 57 -0.11 -6.04 -6.64
C SER A 57 -1.46 -5.57 -6.14
N VAL A 58 -1.43 -4.55 -5.29
CA VAL A 58 -2.60 -3.82 -4.82
C VAL A 58 -2.40 -2.36 -5.15
N ARG A 59 -3.37 -1.77 -5.85
CA ARG A 59 -3.48 -0.33 -6.05
C ARG A 59 -4.72 0.17 -5.34
N ILE A 60 -4.58 1.20 -4.52
CA ILE A 60 -5.72 1.87 -3.89
C ILE A 60 -5.89 3.24 -4.52
N ALA A 61 -7.09 3.53 -5.00
CA ALA A 61 -7.48 4.81 -5.57
C ALA A 61 -8.69 5.39 -4.83
N GLU A 62 -8.79 6.73 -4.84
CA GLU A 62 -10.05 7.42 -4.54
C GLU A 62 -10.84 7.51 -5.84
N LEU A 63 -12.11 7.10 -5.78
CA LEU A 63 -13.06 7.23 -6.87
C LEU A 63 -13.93 8.47 -6.67
N ASP A 64 -14.26 9.14 -7.77
CA ASP A 64 -15.26 10.20 -7.78
C ASP A 64 -16.70 9.64 -7.73
N GLY A 65 -17.70 10.53 -7.80
CA GLY A 65 -19.11 10.14 -7.81
C GLY A 65 -19.56 9.35 -9.03
N SER A 66 -18.72 9.26 -10.07
CA SER A 66 -18.95 8.50 -11.31
C SER A 66 -18.11 7.21 -11.37
N GLU A 67 -17.52 6.80 -10.24
CA GLU A 67 -16.66 5.61 -10.12
C GLU A 67 -15.37 5.66 -10.94
N HIS A 68 -14.96 6.85 -11.41
CA HIS A 68 -13.65 7.02 -12.05
C HIS A 68 -12.57 7.29 -11.01
N ALA A 69 -11.36 6.77 -11.27
CA ALA A 69 -10.20 7.02 -10.43
C ALA A 69 -9.86 8.53 -10.46
N ARG A 70 -10.10 9.21 -9.33
CA ARG A 70 -9.76 10.61 -9.14
C ARG A 70 -8.27 10.79 -8.84
N ARG A 71 -7.71 9.91 -8.02
CA ARG A 71 -6.28 9.88 -7.68
C ARG A 71 -5.89 8.53 -7.09
N ASP A 72 -4.60 8.20 -7.22
CA ASP A 72 -4.00 7.10 -6.50
C ASP A 72 -3.67 7.50 -5.07
N LEU A 73 -3.97 6.59 -4.14
CA LEU A 73 -3.70 6.74 -2.71
C LEU A 73 -2.51 5.87 -2.30
N ALA A 74 -2.37 4.68 -2.87
CA ALA A 74 -1.25 3.79 -2.59
C ALA A 74 -1.04 2.74 -3.68
N PHE A 75 0.17 2.20 -3.71
CA PHE A 75 0.55 1.02 -4.48
C PHE A 75 1.41 0.11 -3.61
N MET A 76 1.22 -1.20 -3.74
CA MET A 76 1.97 -2.21 -3.03
C MET A 76 2.14 -3.45 -3.90
N GLU A 77 3.38 -3.91 -4.03
CA GLU A 77 3.68 -5.24 -4.57
C GLU A 77 3.44 -6.31 -3.49
N LEU A 78 2.91 -7.44 -3.89
CA LEU A 78 2.68 -8.62 -3.07
C LEU A 78 3.61 -9.74 -3.56
N PRO A 79 4.78 -9.92 -2.94
CA PRO A 79 5.67 -11.03 -3.26
C PRO A 79 4.94 -12.38 -3.10
N LEU A 80 5.28 -13.36 -3.94
CA LEU A 80 4.75 -14.73 -3.82
C LEU A 80 4.83 -15.27 -2.38
N ALA A 81 5.95 -15.01 -1.70
CA ALA A 81 6.14 -15.44 -0.32
C ALA A 81 5.06 -14.90 0.64
N VAL A 82 4.52 -13.69 0.40
CA VAL A 82 3.42 -13.12 1.20
C VAL A 82 2.12 -13.84 0.90
N LEU A 83 1.84 -14.08 -0.39
CA LEU A 83 0.62 -14.76 -0.86
C LEU A 83 0.53 -16.23 -0.40
N TYR A 84 1.68 -16.89 -0.27
CA TYR A 84 1.80 -18.30 0.10
C TYR A 84 2.45 -18.52 1.48
N SER A 85 2.51 -17.48 2.32
CA SER A 85 3.10 -17.56 3.67
C SER A 85 2.45 -18.59 4.59
N ARG A 86 1.22 -19.04 4.26
CA ARG A 86 0.47 -20.09 4.97
C ARG A 86 0.40 -21.41 4.19
N GLY A 87 1.23 -21.57 3.16
CA GLY A 87 1.24 -22.72 2.25
C GLY A 87 0.35 -22.53 1.01
N ILE A 88 0.45 -23.46 0.06
CA ILE A 88 -0.40 -23.54 -1.14
C ILE A 88 -1.55 -24.52 -0.82
N PRO A 89 -2.78 -24.07 -0.52
CA PRO A 89 -3.92 -24.97 -0.56
C PRO A 89 -4.25 -25.32 -2.01
N ALA A 90 -4.79 -26.51 -2.24
CA ALA A 90 -5.15 -27.00 -3.56
C ALA A 90 -6.21 -26.14 -4.30
N SER A 91 -6.89 -25.22 -3.61
CA SER A 91 -8.06 -24.47 -4.12
C SER A 91 -7.81 -23.01 -4.51
N GLY A 92 -6.58 -22.46 -4.43
CA GLY A 92 -6.31 -21.06 -4.80
C GLY A 92 -6.92 -19.99 -3.88
N GLU A 93 -7.62 -20.37 -2.82
CA GLU A 93 -8.28 -19.45 -1.88
C GLU A 93 -7.29 -18.71 -0.95
N SER A 94 -6.11 -19.29 -0.66
CA SER A 94 -5.10 -18.65 0.20
C SER A 94 -4.51 -17.36 -0.39
N PRO A 95 -4.00 -17.33 -1.64
CA PRO A 95 -3.40 -16.12 -2.20
C PRO A 95 -4.43 -14.99 -2.33
N LEU A 96 -5.67 -15.30 -2.72
CA LEU A 96 -6.75 -14.32 -2.78
C LEU A 96 -7.05 -13.72 -1.40
N ARG A 97 -7.23 -14.56 -0.38
CA ARG A 97 -7.49 -14.10 0.99
C ARG A 97 -6.32 -13.27 1.53
N ALA A 98 -5.09 -13.70 1.28
CA ALA A 98 -3.90 -12.96 1.68
C ALA A 98 -3.86 -11.58 1.04
N ALA A 99 -4.08 -11.49 -0.28
CA ALA A 99 -4.10 -10.24 -1.00
C ALA A 99 -5.23 -9.30 -0.54
N CYS A 100 -6.44 -9.82 -0.32
CA CYS A 100 -7.55 -9.04 0.24
C CYS A 100 -7.23 -8.52 1.64
N THR A 101 -6.58 -9.33 2.48
CA THR A 101 -6.15 -8.92 3.83
C THR A 101 -5.13 -7.78 3.75
N GLN A 102 -4.16 -7.89 2.84
CA GLN A 102 -3.15 -6.86 2.63
C GLN A 102 -3.76 -5.57 2.07
N ALA A 103 -4.70 -5.68 1.11
CA ALA A 103 -5.43 -4.55 0.57
C ALA A 103 -6.27 -3.84 1.64
N GLN A 104 -6.98 -4.58 2.48
CA GLN A 104 -7.73 -4.03 3.59
C GLN A 104 -6.82 -3.33 4.61
N ALA A 105 -5.70 -3.95 4.98
CA ALA A 105 -4.75 -3.35 5.91
C ALA A 105 -4.15 -2.05 5.35
N LEU A 106 -3.87 -2.00 4.04
CA LEU A 106 -3.40 -0.80 3.37
C LEU A 106 -4.49 0.29 3.34
N ALA A 107 -5.73 -0.07 3.02
CA ALA A 107 -6.87 0.85 3.00
C ALA A 107 -7.14 1.45 4.39
N GLN A 108 -7.08 0.63 5.45
CA GLN A 108 -7.23 1.09 6.83
C GLN A 108 -6.11 2.04 7.23
N ARG A 109 -4.86 1.78 6.81
CA ARG A 109 -3.73 2.67 7.08
C ARG A 109 -3.92 4.04 6.43
N ILE A 110 -4.42 4.06 5.19
CA ILE A 110 -4.71 5.30 4.46
C ILE A 110 -5.82 6.09 5.15
N ALA A 111 -6.93 5.46 5.51
CA ALA A 111 -8.03 6.11 6.24
C ALA A 111 -7.56 6.64 7.61
N ALA A 112 -6.77 5.85 8.33
CA ALA A 112 -6.22 6.25 9.63
C ALA A 112 -5.30 7.48 9.50
N ALA A 113 -4.46 7.51 8.46
CA ALA A 113 -3.59 8.66 8.18
C ALA A 113 -4.40 9.91 7.81
N ASP A 114 -5.42 9.79 6.95
CA ASP A 114 -6.35 10.87 6.60
C ASP A 114 -7.04 11.45 7.84
N TRP A 115 -7.46 10.58 8.75
CA TRP A 115 -8.14 10.99 9.97
C TRP A 115 -7.22 11.38 11.12
N GLN A 116 -5.92 11.19 10.98
CA GLN A 116 -4.90 11.40 12.01
C GLN A 116 -5.16 10.57 13.28
N VAL A 117 -5.52 9.30 13.10
CA VAL A 117 -5.79 8.34 14.18
C VAL A 117 -4.90 7.09 14.02
N PRO A 118 -4.71 6.27 15.08
CA PRO A 118 -4.01 5.00 14.95
C PRO A 118 -4.75 4.03 14.02
N GLN A 119 -4.02 3.26 13.21
CA GLN A 119 -4.60 2.24 12.33
C GLN A 119 -5.45 1.23 13.11
N SER A 120 -5.03 0.84 14.31
CA SER A 120 -5.75 -0.10 15.18
C SER A 120 -7.11 0.42 15.66
N ALA A 121 -7.37 1.73 15.55
CA ALA A 121 -8.67 2.31 15.88
C ALA A 121 -9.66 2.24 14.70
N CYS A 122 -9.18 1.94 13.49
CA CYS A 122 -10.02 1.78 12.30
C CYS A 122 -10.47 0.32 12.12
N ALA A 123 -11.73 0.11 11.79
CA ALA A 123 -12.29 -1.21 11.50
C ALA A 123 -12.97 -1.23 10.13
N LEU A 124 -12.99 -2.39 9.48
CA LEU A 124 -13.84 -2.61 8.31
C LEU A 124 -15.21 -3.11 8.80
N GLN A 125 -16.29 -2.42 8.43
CA GLN A 125 -17.68 -2.79 8.71
C GLN A 125 -18.46 -2.80 7.40
N GLY A 126 -18.74 -4.00 6.87
CA GLY A 126 -19.29 -4.17 5.52
C GLY A 126 -18.36 -3.52 4.47
N TYR A 127 -18.92 -2.60 3.68
CA TYR A 127 -18.20 -1.86 2.62
C TYR A 127 -17.67 -0.51 3.11
N ARG A 128 -17.36 -0.36 4.39
CA ARG A 128 -16.87 0.89 4.97
C ARG A 128 -15.72 0.65 5.92
N ILE A 129 -14.72 1.52 5.84
CA ILE A 129 -13.76 1.68 6.93
C ILE A 129 -14.33 2.73 7.87
N VAL A 130 -14.34 2.43 9.16
CA VAL A 130 -14.95 3.27 10.19
C VAL A 130 -13.96 3.54 11.32
N HIS A 131 -14.07 4.72 11.92
CA HIS A 131 -13.47 5.04 13.20
C HIS A 131 -14.58 5.45 14.17
N VAL A 132 -14.95 4.51 15.05
CA VAL A 132 -16.15 4.62 15.90
C VAL A 132 -16.08 5.85 16.82
N ALA A 133 -14.93 6.13 17.41
CA ALA A 133 -14.77 7.22 18.38
C ALA A 133 -15.07 8.61 17.79
N THR A 134 -14.83 8.82 16.49
CA THR A 134 -15.14 10.11 15.82
C THR A 134 -16.36 10.03 14.91
N GLY A 135 -17.00 8.86 14.78
CA GLY A 135 -18.07 8.63 13.80
C GLY A 135 -17.64 8.77 12.32
N ARG A 136 -16.33 8.81 12.03
CA ARG A 136 -15.83 8.97 10.66
C ARG A 136 -15.96 7.65 9.91
N SER A 137 -16.34 7.72 8.64
CA SER A 137 -16.38 6.55 7.76
C SER A 137 -16.07 6.93 6.32
N VAL A 138 -15.49 5.97 5.59
CA VAL A 138 -15.24 6.06 4.15
C VAL A 138 -15.68 4.75 3.50
N ARG A 139 -16.29 4.82 2.31
CA ARG A 139 -16.66 3.62 1.55
C ARG A 139 -15.40 2.92 1.03
N TYR A 140 -15.43 1.60 1.05
CA TYR A 140 -14.35 0.74 0.58
C TYR A 140 -14.93 -0.37 -0.29
N THR A 141 -14.37 -0.52 -1.49
CA THR A 141 -14.68 -1.61 -2.42
C THR A 141 -13.38 -2.22 -2.95
N ALA A 142 -13.45 -3.44 -3.49
CA ALA A 142 -12.30 -4.11 -4.07
C ALA A 142 -12.71 -4.95 -5.28
N TRP A 143 -11.83 -5.00 -6.28
CA TRP A 143 -11.92 -5.87 -7.45
C TRP A 143 -10.62 -6.63 -7.64
N VAL A 144 -10.74 -7.83 -8.17
CA VAL A 144 -9.64 -8.79 -8.28
C VAL A 144 -9.55 -9.25 -9.73
N ASP A 145 -8.38 -9.04 -10.32
CA ASP A 145 -8.01 -9.62 -11.60
C ASP A 145 -6.99 -10.73 -11.36
N VAL A 146 -7.27 -11.91 -11.92
CA VAL A 146 -6.32 -13.03 -11.97
C VAL A 146 -5.73 -13.09 -13.38
N VAL A 147 -4.40 -13.00 -13.49
CA VAL A 147 -3.65 -12.82 -14.74
C VAL A 147 -2.65 -13.95 -14.95
#